data_AF-A0A2E7H1P7-F1
#
_entry.id   AF-A0A2E7H1P7-F1
#
_cell.length_a   1.000
_cell.length_b   1.000
_cell.length_c   1.000
_cell.angle_alpha   90.00
_cell.angle_beta   90.00
_cell.angle_gamma   90.00
#
_symmetry.space_group_name_H-M   'P 1'
#
loop_
_entity.id
_entity.type
_entity.pdbx_description
1 polymer ?
#
loop_
_entity_poly.entity_id
_entity_poly.type
_entity_poly.pdbx_seq_one_letter_code
_entity_poly.pdbx_strand_id
1 'polypeptide(L)'
;MTAALATPNSRCIIVFFAVLGDGFKCFACPSKSMEPKTKALFLLTLLLVSVLPLTAQAGESGGVQSSAVQMSLTPSNPLMGGSVDVEVMLYNSQQSDAFSVEVAFYKENISPSNRLMLDQVTIPAESWHTASTTWSGLTEGVHKIWFEFSAGGDVQVRFNKEFTVAGLANLRVDTVAIDTSTVVYAGDSVALSTHVLNSGSVDAAASKLLVQVPESPDVLLN
;
A
#
# COMPACT_ATOMS: atom_id res chain seq x y z
N MET A 1 42.09 -10.13 -62.62
CA MET A 1 41.68 -11.09 -61.58
C MET A 1 40.82 -10.34 -60.57
N THR A 2 39.57 -10.79 -60.45
CA THR A 2 38.72 -10.79 -59.25
C THR A 2 38.42 -9.49 -58.47
N ALA A 3 37.12 -9.36 -58.21
CA ALA A 3 36.39 -8.26 -57.59
C ALA A 3 36.42 -8.25 -56.04
N ALA A 4 36.06 -7.10 -55.45
CA ALA A 4 35.01 -6.92 -54.43
C ALA A 4 34.84 -5.40 -54.14
N LEU A 5 33.72 -4.76 -54.53
CA LEU A 5 32.51 -4.41 -53.72
C LEU A 5 32.82 -3.57 -52.46
N ALA A 6 32.06 -2.56 -52.00
CA ALA A 6 30.92 -1.72 -52.43
C ALA A 6 30.62 -0.82 -51.18
N THR A 7 30.67 0.53 -51.25
CA THR A 7 29.55 1.54 -51.18
C THR A 7 28.56 1.43 -49.99
N PRO A 8 27.83 2.50 -49.54
CA PRO A 8 27.47 3.70 -50.31
C PRO A 8 27.53 5.07 -49.59
N ASN A 9 27.71 6.07 -50.44
CA ASN A 9 27.52 7.49 -50.19
C ASN A 9 26.10 7.87 -50.68
N SER A 10 25.41 8.71 -49.90
CA SER A 10 24.01 9.12 -50.09
C SER A 10 23.66 9.53 -51.52
N ARG A 11 22.66 8.87 -52.11
CA ARG A 11 22.00 9.32 -53.34
C ARG A 11 20.53 9.59 -53.09
N CYS A 12 20.18 10.85 -53.31
CA CYS A 12 18.84 11.40 -53.43
C CYS A 12 18.10 10.69 -54.57
N ILE A 13 17.02 9.98 -54.24
CA ILE A 13 16.10 9.42 -55.22
C ILE A 13 15.03 10.48 -55.48
N ILE A 14 15.12 11.12 -56.64
CA ILE A 14 14.07 11.95 -57.22
C ILE A 14 13.18 11.00 -58.02
N VAL A 15 11.95 10.78 -57.55
CA VAL A 15 10.92 10.06 -58.28
C VAL A 15 10.33 11.02 -59.33
N PHE A 16 10.51 10.67 -60.60
CA PHE A 16 9.81 11.28 -61.72
C PHE A 16 8.37 10.75 -61.75
N PHE A 17 7.39 11.64 -61.56
CA PHE A 17 6.07 11.49 -62.16
C PHE A 17 5.76 12.74 -62.97
N ALA A 18 5.72 12.56 -64.28
CA ALA A 18 5.34 13.58 -65.24
C ALA A 18 3.82 13.52 -65.45
N VAL A 19 3.08 14.55 -65.03
CA VAL A 19 1.83 14.98 -65.68
C VAL A 19 1.75 16.51 -65.58
N LEU A 20 1.52 17.12 -66.74
CA LEU A 20 1.47 18.54 -67.03
C LEU A 20 0.37 19.30 -66.27
N GLY A 21 0.61 20.58 -65.97
CA GLY A 21 -0.45 21.54 -65.68
C GLY A 21 -0.06 22.69 -64.76
N ASP A 22 0.40 23.79 -65.36
CA ASP A 22 0.23 25.19 -64.94
C ASP A 22 0.86 25.74 -63.64
N GLY A 23 1.72 26.75 -63.87
CA GLY A 23 1.73 27.97 -63.05
C GLY A 23 2.66 27.99 -61.84
N PHE A 24 3.97 28.14 -62.06
CA PHE A 24 4.89 28.57 -61.00
C PHE A 24 4.62 30.03 -60.61
N LYS A 25 3.72 30.23 -59.65
CA LYS A 25 3.73 31.43 -58.80
C LYS A 25 4.97 31.38 -57.92
N CYS A 26 5.79 32.42 -58.00
CA CYS A 26 6.87 32.69 -57.06
C CYS A 26 6.29 32.75 -55.64
N PHE A 27 6.47 31.71 -54.83
CA PHE A 27 6.23 31.81 -53.40
C PHE A 27 7.50 32.32 -52.73
N ALA A 28 7.39 33.53 -52.20
CA ALA A 28 8.38 34.17 -51.36
C ALA A 28 8.86 33.22 -50.26
N CYS A 29 10.17 33.22 -50.03
CA CYS A 29 10.80 32.56 -48.90
C CYS A 29 10.23 33.16 -47.61
N PRO A 30 9.53 32.41 -46.74
CA PRO A 30 9.17 32.94 -45.45
C PRO A 30 10.43 33.00 -44.59
N SER A 31 10.76 34.22 -44.16
CA SER A 31 11.84 34.51 -43.24
C SER A 31 11.68 33.67 -41.98
N LYS A 32 12.75 32.94 -41.66
CA LYS A 32 13.16 32.43 -40.37
C LYS A 32 12.50 33.14 -39.16
N SER A 33 11.53 32.47 -38.54
CA SER A 33 11.34 32.50 -37.09
C SER A 33 10.76 31.15 -36.66
N MET A 34 11.64 30.21 -36.32
CA MET A 34 11.24 29.05 -35.54
C MET A 34 11.00 29.51 -34.11
N GLU A 35 9.74 29.83 -33.77
CA GLU A 35 9.29 29.69 -32.40
C GLU A 35 8.10 28.71 -32.29
N PRO A 36 8.35 27.40 -32.45
CA PRO A 36 7.46 26.36 -31.93
C PRO A 36 8.09 25.61 -30.74
N LYS A 37 9.30 25.99 -30.30
CA LYS A 37 10.12 25.17 -29.38
C LYS A 37 9.46 24.94 -28.02
N THR A 38 8.78 25.94 -27.45
CA THR A 38 8.17 25.81 -26.13
C THR A 38 6.91 24.94 -26.17
N LYS A 39 6.06 25.09 -27.19
CA LYS A 39 4.84 24.27 -27.34
C LYS A 39 5.17 22.83 -27.72
N ALA A 40 6.14 22.63 -28.60
CA ALA A 40 6.61 21.29 -28.99
C ALA A 40 7.30 20.58 -27.82
N LEU A 41 8.10 21.30 -27.01
CA LEU A 41 8.70 20.75 -25.81
C LEU A 41 7.63 20.36 -24.78
N PHE A 42 6.62 21.21 -24.57
CA PHE A 42 5.53 20.93 -23.64
C PHE A 42 4.69 19.71 -24.05
N LEU A 43 4.39 19.58 -25.34
CA LEU A 43 3.70 18.40 -25.90
C LEU A 43 4.55 17.13 -25.80
N LEU A 44 5.85 17.23 -26.07
CA LEU A 44 6.79 16.11 -25.94
C LEU A 44 6.91 15.67 -24.48
N THR A 45 7.00 16.61 -23.53
CA THR A 45 7.03 16.29 -22.10
C THR A 45 5.72 15.68 -21.62
N LEU A 46 4.57 16.13 -22.11
CA LEU A 46 3.27 15.50 -21.79
C LEU A 46 3.20 14.07 -22.33
N LEU A 47 3.69 13.84 -23.55
CA LEU A 47 3.76 12.52 -24.16
C LEU A 47 4.70 11.58 -23.38
N LEU A 48 5.84 12.09 -22.92
CA LEU A 48 6.80 11.36 -22.08
C LEU A 48 6.24 11.03 -20.69
N VAL A 49 5.40 11.89 -20.11
CA VAL A 49 4.72 11.62 -18.83
C VAL A 49 3.61 10.56 -19.01
N SER A 50 2.98 10.49 -20.19
CA SER A 50 1.92 9.49 -20.49
C SER A 50 2.40 8.06 -20.66
N VAL A 51 3.71 7.84 -20.89
CA VAL A 51 4.33 6.51 -20.98
C VAL A 51 4.95 6.04 -19.67
N LEU A 52 4.79 6.80 -18.57
CA LEU A 52 5.14 6.30 -17.25
C LEU A 52 4.15 5.18 -16.89
N PRO A 53 4.62 3.93 -16.66
CA PRO A 53 3.75 2.85 -16.25
C PRO A 53 3.23 3.15 -14.83
N LEU A 54 1.98 3.58 -14.72
CA LEU A 54 1.24 3.54 -13.47
C LEU A 54 1.01 2.06 -13.17
N THR A 55 1.70 1.52 -12.15
CA THR A 55 1.44 0.18 -11.65
C THR A 55 0.12 0.18 -10.87
N ALA A 56 -1.01 0.38 -11.56
CA ALA A 56 -2.32 0.12 -11.00
C ALA A 56 -2.48 -1.41 -10.95
N GLN A 57 -2.40 -2.00 -9.75
CA GLN A 57 -2.79 -3.40 -9.52
C GLN A 57 -4.32 -3.50 -9.53
N ALA A 58 -4.93 -3.13 -10.65
CA ALA A 58 -6.29 -3.49 -10.98
C ALA A 58 -6.22 -4.78 -11.79
N GLY A 59 -7.01 -5.78 -11.42
CA GLY A 59 -7.13 -7.02 -12.14
C GLY A 59 -8.58 -7.31 -12.48
N GLU A 60 -8.76 -8.14 -13.50
CA GLU A 60 -10.05 -8.56 -14.03
C GLU A 60 -10.03 -10.07 -14.21
N SER A 61 -11.14 -10.72 -13.88
CA SER A 61 -11.35 -12.16 -13.99
C SER A 61 -12.83 -12.41 -14.30
N GLY A 62 -13.14 -13.07 -15.42
CA GLY A 62 -14.52 -13.38 -15.81
C GLY A 62 -15.48 -12.19 -15.72
N GLY A 63 -15.04 -10.98 -16.08
CA GLY A 63 -15.79 -9.71 -16.03
C GLY A 63 -15.87 -9.02 -14.68
N VAL A 64 -15.36 -9.66 -13.62
CA VAL A 64 -15.27 -9.08 -12.27
C VAL A 64 -13.95 -8.34 -12.13
N GLN A 65 -14.02 -7.10 -11.67
CA GLN A 65 -12.88 -6.19 -11.54
C GLN A 65 -12.66 -5.82 -10.08
N SER A 66 -11.40 -5.79 -9.64
CA SER A 66 -11.02 -5.30 -8.33
C SER A 66 -9.57 -4.83 -8.32
N SER A 67 -9.18 -4.05 -7.30
CA SER A 67 -7.83 -3.52 -7.17
C SER A 67 -7.38 -3.38 -5.72
N ALA A 68 -6.06 -3.37 -5.52
CA ALA A 68 -5.46 -3.11 -4.21
C ALA A 68 -5.86 -1.75 -3.60
N VAL A 69 -6.21 -0.77 -4.45
CA VAL A 69 -6.64 0.57 -4.02
C VAL A 69 -8.02 0.52 -3.35
N GLN A 70 -8.87 -0.42 -3.75
CA GLN A 70 -10.21 -0.62 -3.18
C GLN A 70 -10.20 -1.46 -1.91
N MET A 71 -9.03 -1.93 -1.47
CA MET A 71 -8.90 -2.63 -0.19
C MET A 71 -8.82 -1.60 0.95
N SER A 72 -9.79 -1.64 1.86
CA SER A 72 -9.80 -0.84 3.09
C SER A 72 -9.30 -1.66 4.29
N LEU A 73 -8.72 -0.98 5.27
CA LEU A 73 -8.25 -1.57 6.54
C LEU A 73 -8.78 -0.70 7.68
N THR A 74 -9.50 -1.32 8.61
CA THR A 74 -10.11 -0.63 9.74
C THR A 74 -9.76 -1.37 11.04
N PRO A 75 -9.06 -0.74 12.01
CA PRO A 75 -8.45 0.59 11.95
C PRO A 75 -7.23 0.62 11.00
N SER A 76 -6.86 1.82 10.53
CA SER A 76 -5.66 2.00 9.69
C SER A 76 -4.35 1.88 10.45
N ASN A 77 -4.37 2.04 11.78
CA ASN A 77 -3.23 1.89 12.68
C ASN A 77 -3.60 0.91 13.81
N PRO A 78 -3.63 -0.40 13.53
CA PRO A 78 -3.91 -1.39 14.55
C PRO A 78 -2.77 -1.46 15.59
N LEU A 79 -3.13 -1.88 16.81
CA LEU A 79 -2.21 -2.10 17.92
C LEU A 79 -1.95 -3.60 18.11
N MET A 80 -0.78 -3.92 18.68
CA MET A 80 -0.44 -5.29 19.09
C MET A 80 -1.56 -5.89 19.96
N GLY A 81 -1.93 -7.14 19.69
CA GLY A 81 -3.01 -7.88 20.33
C GLY A 81 -4.41 -7.51 19.83
N GLY A 82 -4.55 -6.43 19.06
CA GLY A 82 -5.81 -5.98 18.48
C GLY A 82 -6.23 -6.79 17.25
N SER A 83 -7.16 -6.20 16.49
CA SER A 83 -7.66 -6.75 15.24
C SER A 83 -7.70 -5.69 14.14
N VAL A 84 -7.74 -6.17 12.89
CA VAL A 84 -7.99 -5.36 11.71
C VAL A 84 -9.09 -6.01 10.88
N ASP A 85 -10.08 -5.20 10.51
CA ASP A 85 -11.12 -5.55 9.55
C ASP A 85 -10.65 -5.12 8.17
N VAL A 86 -10.80 -6.02 7.20
CA VAL A 86 -10.38 -5.82 5.82
C VAL A 86 -11.59 -5.96 4.93
N GLU A 87 -11.78 -5.00 4.03
CA GLU A 87 -12.85 -5.03 3.05
C GLU A 87 -12.29 -4.79 1.66
N VAL A 88 -12.81 -5.50 0.66
CA VAL A 88 -12.43 -5.38 -0.74
C VAL A 88 -13.69 -5.31 -1.58
N MET A 89 -13.77 -4.28 -2.43
CA MET A 89 -14.87 -4.14 -3.38
C MET A 89 -14.55 -4.84 -4.70
N LEU A 90 -15.50 -5.60 -5.21
CA LEU A 90 -15.50 -6.23 -6.52
C LEU A 90 -16.64 -5.66 -7.36
N TYR A 91 -16.38 -5.38 -8.63
CA TYR A 91 -17.38 -4.87 -9.58
C TYR A 91 -17.57 -5.85 -10.72
N ASN A 92 -18.81 -6.30 -10.95
CA ASN A 92 -19.12 -7.05 -12.16
C ASN A 92 -19.45 -6.07 -13.30
N SER A 93 -18.59 -6.03 -14.33
CA SER A 93 -18.76 -5.16 -15.49
C SER A 93 -19.61 -5.77 -16.61
N GLN A 94 -20.10 -7.00 -16.44
CA GLN A 94 -20.93 -7.69 -17.42
C GLN A 94 -22.41 -7.36 -17.24
N GLN A 95 -23.17 -7.54 -18.33
CA GLN A 95 -24.64 -7.47 -18.34
C GLN A 95 -25.32 -8.74 -17.81
N SER A 96 -24.54 -9.74 -17.39
CA SER A 96 -25.00 -10.99 -16.78
C SER A 96 -24.39 -11.18 -15.40
N ASP A 97 -25.07 -11.96 -14.56
CA ASP A 97 -24.59 -12.31 -13.23
C ASP A 97 -23.29 -13.15 -13.32
N ALA A 98 -22.30 -12.79 -12.52
CA ALA A 98 -21.08 -13.54 -12.35
C ALA A 98 -21.31 -14.61 -11.27
N PHE A 99 -21.53 -15.85 -11.70
CA PHE A 99 -21.69 -16.99 -10.82
C PHE A 99 -20.34 -17.56 -10.38
N SER A 100 -20.31 -18.13 -9.18
CA SER A 100 -19.12 -18.84 -8.67
C SER A 100 -17.87 -17.97 -8.65
N VAL A 101 -18.00 -16.76 -8.09
CA VAL A 101 -16.84 -15.90 -7.81
C VAL A 101 -16.21 -16.37 -6.52
N GLU A 102 -15.08 -17.05 -6.63
CA GLU A 102 -14.29 -17.46 -5.47
C GLU A 102 -13.50 -16.27 -4.96
N VAL A 103 -13.57 -16.00 -3.66
CA VAL A 103 -12.82 -14.94 -2.98
C VAL A 103 -12.10 -15.50 -1.77
N ALA A 104 -10.87 -15.06 -1.54
CA ALA A 104 -10.06 -15.53 -0.44
C ALA A 104 -9.17 -14.45 0.14
N PHE A 105 -9.04 -14.47 1.47
CA PHE A 105 -8.15 -13.59 2.23
C PHE A 105 -7.08 -14.43 2.94
N TYR A 106 -5.82 -13.96 2.90
CA TYR A 106 -4.70 -14.62 3.57
C TYR A 106 -3.80 -13.65 4.32
N LYS A 107 -3.30 -14.07 5.49
CA LYS A 107 -2.26 -13.36 6.25
C LYS A 107 -0.86 -13.71 5.75
N GLU A 108 0.02 -12.73 5.63
CA GLU A 108 1.45 -12.84 5.25
C GLU A 108 1.75 -13.37 3.84
N ASN A 109 1.29 -14.59 3.55
CA ASN A 109 1.49 -15.28 2.29
C ASN A 109 0.24 -16.09 1.91
N ILE A 110 0.14 -16.43 0.63
CA ILE A 110 -0.92 -17.29 0.11
C ILE A 110 -0.58 -18.74 0.46
N SER A 111 -1.16 -19.23 1.56
CA SER A 111 -1.09 -20.64 1.96
C SER A 111 -2.34 -21.04 2.76
N PRO A 112 -2.75 -22.33 2.74
CA PRO A 112 -3.94 -22.77 3.47
C PRO A 112 -3.90 -22.50 4.98
N SER A 113 -2.72 -22.56 5.61
CA SER A 113 -2.53 -22.26 7.04
C SER A 113 -2.71 -20.79 7.40
N ASN A 114 -2.59 -19.91 6.39
CA ASN A 114 -2.70 -18.47 6.54
C ASN A 114 -4.05 -17.91 6.06
N ARG A 115 -4.96 -18.78 5.63
CA ARG A 115 -6.25 -18.35 5.12
C ARG A 115 -7.14 -17.84 6.25
N LEU A 116 -7.62 -16.62 6.10
CA LEU A 116 -8.58 -15.96 6.98
C LEU A 116 -10.00 -16.31 6.55
N MET A 117 -10.25 -16.29 5.23
CA MET A 117 -11.54 -16.64 4.66
C MET A 117 -11.38 -17.23 3.26
N LEU A 118 -12.33 -18.11 2.91
CA LEU A 118 -12.59 -18.59 1.57
C LEU A 118 -14.10 -18.62 1.40
N ASP A 119 -14.60 -17.99 0.35
CA ASP A 119 -16.03 -17.98 0.06
C ASP A 119 -16.26 -18.03 -1.45
N GLN A 120 -17.48 -18.37 -1.85
CA GLN A 120 -17.93 -18.40 -3.23
C GLN A 120 -19.25 -17.63 -3.33
N VAL A 121 -19.22 -16.51 -4.05
CA VAL A 121 -20.34 -15.57 -4.12
C VAL A 121 -20.86 -15.44 -5.55
N THR A 122 -22.08 -14.93 -5.69
CA THR A 122 -22.64 -14.51 -6.98
C THR A 122 -22.76 -13.00 -6.99
N ILE A 123 -22.19 -12.35 -7.99
CA ILE A 123 -22.23 -10.90 -8.14
C ILE A 123 -23.18 -10.55 -9.29
N PRO A 124 -24.30 -9.84 -9.02
CA PRO A 124 -25.23 -9.46 -10.07
C PRO A 124 -24.59 -8.63 -11.18
N ALA A 125 -25.21 -8.64 -12.36
CA ALA A 125 -24.81 -7.78 -13.49
C ALA A 125 -24.66 -6.31 -13.07
N GLU A 126 -23.61 -5.64 -13.56
CA GLU A 126 -23.34 -4.21 -13.37
C GLU A 126 -23.34 -3.74 -11.90
N SER A 127 -23.04 -4.63 -10.96
CA SER A 127 -23.18 -4.39 -9.51
C SER A 127 -21.88 -4.56 -8.73
N TRP A 128 -21.85 -3.97 -7.53
CA TRP A 128 -20.75 -4.05 -6.58
C TRP A 128 -21.02 -5.12 -5.51
N HIS A 129 -19.97 -5.80 -5.08
CA HIS A 129 -19.97 -6.69 -3.93
C HIS A 129 -18.78 -6.39 -3.03
N THR A 130 -18.99 -6.38 -1.72
CA THR A 130 -17.92 -6.15 -0.73
C THR A 130 -17.64 -7.45 0.00
N ALA A 131 -16.45 -8.00 -0.22
CA ALA A 131 -15.95 -9.13 0.56
C ALA A 131 -15.19 -8.59 1.77
N SER A 132 -15.39 -9.17 2.96
CA SER A 132 -14.75 -8.70 4.18
C SER A 132 -14.28 -9.82 5.09
N THR A 133 -13.26 -9.55 5.90
CA THR A 133 -12.77 -10.49 6.93
C THR A 133 -12.15 -9.74 8.09
N THR A 134 -11.96 -10.42 9.21
CA THR A 134 -11.29 -9.86 10.41
C THR A 134 -10.06 -10.70 10.74
N TRP A 135 -8.92 -10.05 10.93
CA TRP A 135 -7.72 -10.67 11.48
C TRP A 135 -7.44 -10.14 12.88
N SER A 136 -7.55 -11.02 13.88
CA SER A 136 -7.28 -10.72 15.30
C SER A 136 -5.94 -11.28 15.78
N GLY A 137 -5.49 -10.79 16.94
CA GLY A 137 -4.24 -11.25 17.57
C GLY A 137 -3.00 -10.77 16.83
N LEU A 138 -3.02 -9.53 16.36
CA LEU A 138 -1.94 -8.93 15.59
C LEU A 138 -0.65 -8.83 16.42
N THR A 139 0.46 -9.23 15.85
CA THR A 139 1.79 -8.98 16.43
C THR A 139 2.29 -7.60 16.00
N GLU A 140 3.27 -7.05 16.68
CA GLU A 140 3.90 -5.82 16.20
C GLU A 140 4.75 -6.06 14.95
N GLY A 141 4.75 -5.08 14.05
CA GLY A 141 5.61 -5.06 12.88
C GLY A 141 4.85 -4.79 11.58
N VAL A 142 5.52 -5.07 10.47
CA VAL A 142 4.92 -4.96 9.13
C VAL A 142 4.23 -6.26 8.80
N HIS A 143 2.95 -6.15 8.47
CA HIS A 143 2.09 -7.27 8.08
C HIS A 143 1.57 -7.07 6.67
N LYS A 144 1.25 -8.16 6.01
CA LYS A 144 0.69 -8.18 4.66
C LYS A 144 -0.61 -8.95 4.64
N ILE A 145 -1.63 -8.38 4.01
CA ILE A 145 -2.83 -9.13 3.66
C ILE A 145 -2.89 -9.36 2.15
N TRP A 146 -3.16 -10.59 1.76
CA TRP A 146 -3.38 -10.99 0.38
C TRP A 146 -4.86 -11.20 0.14
N PHE A 147 -5.32 -10.72 -1.00
CA PHE A 147 -6.64 -10.99 -1.53
C PHE A 147 -6.52 -11.68 -2.88
N GLU A 148 -7.29 -12.73 -3.07
CA GLU A 148 -7.39 -13.45 -4.33
C GLU A 148 -8.86 -13.58 -4.74
N PHE A 149 -9.12 -13.46 -6.04
CA PHE A 149 -10.42 -13.77 -6.60
C PHE A 149 -10.32 -14.41 -7.99
N SER A 150 -11.31 -15.22 -8.33
CA SER A 150 -11.54 -15.76 -9.68
C SER A 150 -13.04 -15.89 -9.93
N ALA A 151 -13.51 -15.49 -11.11
CA ALA A 151 -14.90 -15.66 -11.49
C ALA A 151 -15.07 -16.87 -12.41
N GLY A 152 -15.92 -17.83 -12.04
CA GLY A 152 -16.28 -18.96 -12.90
C GLY A 152 -15.11 -19.87 -13.28
N GLY A 153 -14.03 -19.88 -12.49
CA GLY A 153 -12.82 -20.66 -12.75
C GLY A 153 -11.87 -20.04 -13.79
N ASP A 154 -12.03 -18.75 -14.11
CA ASP A 154 -11.11 -17.99 -14.96
C ASP A 154 -9.77 -17.70 -14.23
N VAL A 155 -8.87 -16.95 -14.88
CA VAL A 155 -7.57 -16.56 -14.34
C VAL A 155 -7.72 -15.92 -12.98
N GLN A 156 -7.00 -16.48 -12.01
CA GLN A 156 -6.97 -15.96 -10.65
C GLN A 156 -6.20 -14.63 -10.62
N VAL A 157 -6.86 -13.61 -10.07
CA VAL A 157 -6.26 -12.31 -9.78
C VAL A 157 -5.86 -12.27 -8.32
N ARG A 158 -4.68 -11.71 -8.06
CA ARG A 158 -4.14 -11.56 -6.70
C ARG A 158 -3.45 -10.22 -6.52
N PHE A 159 -3.68 -9.61 -5.37
CA PHE A 159 -2.98 -8.42 -4.93
C PHE A 159 -2.87 -8.41 -3.41
N ASN A 160 -2.05 -7.51 -2.89
CA ASN A 160 -1.82 -7.39 -1.46
C ASN A 160 -1.77 -5.95 -1.02
N LYS A 161 -1.95 -5.75 0.29
CA LYS A 161 -1.74 -4.49 0.97
C LYS A 161 -0.92 -4.72 2.23
N GLU A 162 0.09 -3.89 2.41
CA GLU A 162 0.90 -3.87 3.62
C GLU A 162 0.34 -2.86 4.62
N PHE A 163 0.45 -3.18 5.90
CA PHE A 163 0.13 -2.29 7.00
C PHE A 163 1.08 -2.54 8.17
N THR A 164 1.22 -1.55 9.04
CA THR A 164 2.09 -1.64 10.22
C THR A 164 1.25 -1.69 11.48
N VAL A 165 1.50 -2.68 12.31
CA VAL A 165 0.90 -2.80 13.64
C VAL A 165 1.84 -2.14 14.64
N ALA A 166 1.34 -1.15 15.35
CA ALA A 166 2.12 -0.47 16.38
C ALA A 166 2.23 -1.34 17.64
N GLY A 167 3.41 -1.30 18.25
CA GLY A 167 3.64 -1.90 19.55
C GLY A 167 2.89 -1.19 20.68
N LEU A 168 3.10 -1.68 21.90
CA LEU A 168 2.50 -1.10 23.11
C LEU A 168 3.61 -0.78 24.10
N ALA A 169 3.41 0.29 24.88
CA ALA A 169 4.19 0.52 26.07
C ALA A 169 3.85 -0.54 27.13
N ASN A 170 4.86 -1.00 27.86
CA ASN A 170 4.69 -1.97 28.94
C ASN A 170 5.56 -1.57 30.14
N LEU A 171 5.01 -0.68 30.96
CA LEU A 171 5.65 -0.19 32.18
C LEU A 171 5.55 -1.24 33.30
N ARG A 172 6.68 -1.54 33.92
CA ARG A 172 6.75 -2.39 35.10
C ARG A 172 7.70 -1.80 36.13
N VAL A 173 7.39 -2.03 37.41
CA VAL A 173 8.33 -1.77 38.49
C VAL A 173 9.37 -2.88 38.46
N ASP A 174 10.62 -2.50 38.21
CA ASP A 174 11.75 -3.43 38.15
C ASP A 174 12.34 -3.64 39.55
N THR A 175 12.67 -2.55 40.23
CA THR A 175 13.29 -2.57 41.55
C THR A 175 12.61 -1.55 42.46
N VAL A 176 12.41 -1.93 43.72
CA VAL A 176 12.00 -1.05 44.81
C VAL A 176 13.05 -1.16 45.90
N ALA A 177 13.60 -0.02 46.31
CA ALA A 177 14.59 0.06 47.38
C ALA A 177 14.11 1.06 48.43
N ILE A 178 14.19 0.65 49.70
CA ILE A 178 13.90 1.49 50.85
C ILE A 178 15.21 1.59 51.63
N ASP A 179 15.65 2.81 51.91
CA ASP A 179 16.86 3.00 52.71
C ASP A 179 16.56 2.70 54.18
N THR A 180 17.08 1.58 54.68
CA THR A 180 17.00 1.15 56.09
C THR A 180 18.38 1.06 56.74
N SER A 181 19.34 1.84 56.25
CA SER A 181 20.70 1.89 56.80
C SER A 181 20.75 2.27 58.29
N THR A 182 19.70 2.89 58.82
CA THR A 182 19.47 3.14 60.26
C THR A 182 18.15 2.52 60.73
N VAL A 183 18.02 2.32 62.05
CA VAL A 183 16.73 1.92 62.65
C VAL A 183 15.69 2.98 62.33
N VAL A 184 14.54 2.55 61.81
CA VAL A 184 13.40 3.41 61.48
C VAL A 184 12.37 3.31 62.60
N TYR A 185 11.97 4.45 63.15
CA TYR A 185 10.92 4.57 64.16
C TYR A 185 9.64 5.18 63.56
N ALA A 186 8.53 5.04 64.30
CA ALA A 186 7.26 5.63 63.89
C ALA A 186 7.38 7.17 63.85
N GLY A 187 6.98 7.77 62.72
CA GLY A 187 7.11 9.20 62.46
C GLY A 187 8.38 9.59 61.68
N ASP A 188 9.31 8.67 61.47
CA ASP A 188 10.50 8.92 60.65
C ASP A 188 10.15 8.97 59.16
N SER A 189 10.87 9.83 58.43
CA SER A 189 10.81 9.86 56.96
C SER A 189 11.84 8.91 56.38
N VAL A 190 11.40 8.01 55.50
CA VAL A 190 12.27 7.03 54.84
C VAL A 190 12.33 7.32 53.35
N ALA A 191 13.54 7.27 52.78
CA ALA A 191 13.71 7.43 51.34
C ALA A 191 13.28 6.15 50.61
N LEU A 192 12.35 6.31 49.67
CA LEU A 192 11.92 5.28 48.72
C LEU A 192 12.51 5.59 47.35
N SER A 193 13.19 4.60 46.77
CA SER A 193 13.66 4.64 45.38
C SER A 193 12.97 3.54 44.60
N THR A 194 12.49 3.87 43.40
CA THR A 194 11.89 2.90 42.48
C THR A 194 12.50 3.03 41.11
N HIS A 195 12.75 1.90 40.47
CA HIS A 195 13.15 1.83 39.08
C HIS A 195 11.98 1.30 38.27
N VAL A 196 11.47 2.12 37.34
CA VAL A 196 10.38 1.76 36.44
C VAL A 196 10.98 1.56 35.05
N LEU A 197 10.71 0.39 34.46
CA LEU A 197 11.19 0.03 33.14
C LEU A 197 10.02 -0.04 32.16
N ASN A 198 10.19 0.56 30.99
CA ASN A 198 9.35 0.26 29.84
C ASN A 198 9.95 -0.93 29.07
N SER A 199 9.24 -2.05 29.08
CA SER A 199 9.60 -3.25 28.32
C SER A 199 8.80 -3.43 27.04
N GLY A 200 7.95 -2.44 26.74
CA GLY A 200 7.28 -2.32 25.48
C GLY A 200 8.22 -1.77 24.41
N SER A 201 7.75 -1.80 23.18
CA SER A 201 8.45 -1.27 22.01
C SER A 201 8.11 0.19 21.70
N VAL A 202 7.09 0.73 22.37
CA VAL A 202 6.63 2.11 22.22
C VAL A 202 6.81 2.85 23.55
N ASP A 203 7.21 4.12 23.47
CA ASP A 203 7.32 5.00 24.63
C ASP A 203 5.97 5.16 25.34
N ALA A 204 5.98 5.09 26.67
CA ALA A 204 4.81 5.43 27.46
C ALA A 204 4.60 6.94 27.47
N ALA A 205 3.43 7.42 27.04
CA ALA A 205 3.11 8.85 27.06
C ALA A 205 3.09 9.43 28.49
N ALA A 206 2.82 8.60 29.50
CA ALA A 206 2.90 8.94 30.91
C ALA A 206 3.12 7.69 31.77
N SER A 207 3.71 7.88 32.95
CA SER A 207 3.80 6.88 34.02
C SER A 207 3.11 7.41 35.27
N LYS A 208 2.46 6.53 36.03
CA LYS A 208 1.96 6.83 37.37
C LYS A 208 2.29 5.67 38.28
N LEU A 209 2.88 5.95 39.43
CA LEU A 209 3.23 4.95 40.43
C LEU A 209 2.42 5.22 41.69
N LEU A 210 1.58 4.26 42.06
CA LEU A 210 0.83 4.30 43.32
C LEU A 210 1.66 3.63 44.42
N VAL A 211 1.90 4.35 45.49
CA VAL A 211 2.51 3.83 46.71
C VAL A 211 1.41 3.71 47.77
N GLN A 212 1.15 2.46 48.18
CA GLN A 212 0.18 2.16 49.24
C GLN A 212 0.92 1.65 50.46
N VAL A 213 0.70 2.33 51.59
CA VAL A 213 1.19 1.91 52.89
C VAL A 213 -0.06 1.63 53.75
N PRO A 214 -0.20 0.45 54.35
CA PRO A 214 -1.34 0.15 55.21
C PRO A 214 -1.54 1.25 56.27
N GLU A 215 -2.81 1.59 56.53
CA GLU A 215 -3.19 2.59 57.54
C GLU A 215 -2.70 4.02 57.25
N SER A 216 -2.15 4.27 56.06
CA SER A 216 -1.71 5.58 55.58
C SER A 216 -2.48 5.99 54.32
N PRO A 217 -2.58 7.30 54.02
CA PRO A 217 -3.16 7.74 52.75
C PRO A 217 -2.28 7.33 51.57
N ASP A 218 -2.93 6.96 50.47
CA ASP A 218 -2.28 6.61 49.21
C ASP A 218 -1.50 7.80 48.64
N VAL A 219 -0.28 7.53 48.15
CA VAL A 219 0.57 8.53 47.48
C VAL A 219 0.72 8.17 46.02
N LEU A 220 0.38 9.11 45.14
CA LEU A 220 0.51 8.94 43.69
C LEU A 220 1.68 9.76 43.18
N LEU A 221 2.67 9.08 42.60
CA LEU A 221 3.87 9.65 42.01
C LEU A 221 3.69 9.69 40.49
N ASN A 222 4.10 10.79 39.85
CA ASN A 222 4.09 10.95 38.39
C ASN A 222 5.51 10.88 37.84
#